data_AF-A0A2R3IW82-F1
#
_entry.id   AF-A0A2R3IW82-F1
#
_cell.length_a   1.000
_cell.length_b   1.000
_cell.length_c   1.000
_cell.angle_alpha   90.00
_cell.angle_beta   90.00
_cell.angle_gamma   90.00
#
_symmetry.space_group_name_H-M   'P 1'
#
loop_
_entity.id
_entity.type
_entity.pdbx_description
1 polymer ?
#
loop_
_entity_poly.entity_id
_entity_poly.type
_entity_poly.pdbx_seq_one_letter_code
_entity_poly.pdbx_strand_id
1 'polypeptide(L)'
;MNTEQFIRNAAARGLSRRATRLALGIGPWKFRELLTMMPEITWPARGCSADHQRANEQKRGRCTPAQAAALERAHERWSESRRFTVDGVTGTIAELVEHFQSPVHATTVRRRVAAGMSLRDALLTPRQQPKPGRRHPWNRSQQQVQP
;
A
#
# COMPACT_ATOMS: atom_id res chain seq x y z
N MET A 1 1.43 -37.33 -27.04
CA MET A 1 1.33 -37.06 -25.59
C MET A 1 -0.10 -37.29 -25.15
N ASN A 2 -0.35 -38.09 -24.11
CA ASN A 2 -1.71 -38.34 -23.61
C ASN A 2 -2.28 -37.07 -22.95
N THR A 3 -3.58 -36.82 -23.07
CA THR A 3 -4.29 -35.69 -22.46
C THR A 3 -4.03 -35.61 -20.95
N GLU A 4 -4.06 -36.73 -20.24
CA GLU A 4 -3.75 -36.76 -18.81
C GLU A 4 -2.30 -36.32 -18.51
N GLN A 5 -1.33 -36.82 -19.28
CA GLN A 5 0.08 -36.42 -19.13
C GLN A 5 0.27 -34.93 -19.41
N PHE A 6 -0.47 -34.38 -20.39
CA PHE A 6 -0.49 -32.94 -20.65
C PHE A 6 -0.98 -32.15 -19.43
N ILE A 7 -2.10 -32.56 -18.83
CA ILE A 7 -2.69 -31.88 -17.69
C ILE A 7 -1.73 -31.89 -16.49
N ARG A 8 -1.11 -33.04 -16.20
CA ARG A 8 -0.12 -33.18 -15.12
C ARG A 8 1.11 -32.30 -15.34
N ASN A 9 1.68 -32.33 -16.54
CA ASN A 9 2.83 -31.50 -16.89
C ASN A 9 2.49 -30.01 -16.78
N ALA A 10 1.30 -29.61 -17.24
CA ALA A 10 0.84 -28.22 -17.15
C ALA A 10 0.68 -27.76 -15.70
N ALA A 11 0.08 -28.58 -14.82
CA ALA A 11 -0.03 -28.28 -13.41
C ALA A 11 1.34 -28.20 -12.72
N ALA A 12 2.25 -29.13 -13.00
CA ALA A 12 3.62 -29.12 -12.49
C ALA A 12 4.42 -27.87 -12.93
N ARG A 13 4.13 -27.33 -14.12
CA ARG A 13 4.68 -26.07 -14.62
C ARG A 13 4.01 -24.82 -14.03
N GLY A 14 3.07 -24.98 -13.10
CA GLY A 14 2.36 -23.87 -12.47
C GLY A 14 1.31 -23.20 -13.36
N LEU A 15 0.83 -23.87 -14.41
CA LEU A 15 -0.26 -23.34 -15.23
C LEU A 15 -1.61 -23.45 -14.50
N SER A 16 -2.51 -22.52 -14.78
CA SER A 16 -3.87 -22.55 -14.26
C SER A 16 -4.73 -23.59 -14.99
N ARG A 17 -5.78 -24.10 -14.31
CA ARG A 17 -6.81 -24.97 -14.91
C ARG A 17 -7.38 -24.37 -16.20
N ARG A 18 -7.57 -23.05 -16.23
CA ARG A 18 -8.06 -22.32 -17.41
C ARG A 18 -7.06 -22.37 -18.56
N ALA A 19 -5.79 -22.09 -18.29
CA ALA A 19 -4.74 -22.13 -19.31
C ALA A 19 -4.59 -23.53 -19.90
N THR A 20 -4.55 -24.57 -19.06
CA THR A 20 -4.47 -25.97 -19.50
C THR A 20 -5.67 -26.37 -20.36
N ARG A 21 -6.89 -26.01 -19.93
CA ARG A 21 -8.12 -26.26 -20.71
C ARG A 21 -8.07 -25.60 -22.09
N LEU A 22 -7.65 -24.34 -22.16
CA LEU A 22 -7.56 -23.59 -23.41
C LEU A 22 -6.52 -24.19 -24.34
N ALA A 23 -5.37 -24.62 -23.82
CA ALA A 23 -4.32 -25.28 -24.59
C ALA A 23 -4.76 -26.64 -25.15
N LEU A 24 -5.65 -27.35 -24.44
CA LEU A 24 -6.29 -28.59 -24.91
C LEU A 24 -7.45 -28.34 -25.89
N GLY A 25 -7.91 -27.09 -26.05
CA GLY A 25 -9.03 -26.75 -26.94
C GLY A 25 -10.40 -27.28 -26.49
N ILE A 26 -10.57 -27.63 -25.21
CA ILE A 26 -11.79 -28.27 -24.71
C ILE A 26 -12.68 -27.33 -23.87
N GLY A 27 -13.97 -27.63 -23.82
CA GLY A 27 -14.94 -26.91 -23.00
C GLY A 27 -14.70 -27.09 -21.49
N PRO A 28 -15.19 -26.15 -20.65
CA PRO A 28 -15.01 -26.22 -19.19
C PRO A 28 -15.67 -27.44 -18.54
N TRP A 29 -16.81 -27.89 -19.08
CA TRP A 29 -17.53 -29.07 -18.60
C TRP A 29 -16.75 -30.36 -18.82
N LYS A 30 -16.33 -30.61 -20.07
CA LYS A 30 -15.46 -31.75 -20.43
C LYS A 30 -14.16 -31.77 -19.62
N PHE A 31 -13.56 -30.61 -19.37
CA PHE A 31 -12.36 -30.52 -18.54
C PHE A 31 -12.62 -30.91 -17.08
N ARG A 32 -13.77 -30.52 -16.52
CA ARG A 32 -14.16 -30.91 -15.17
C ARG A 32 -14.38 -32.43 -15.06
N GLU A 33 -15.06 -33.04 -16.03
CA GLU A 33 -15.24 -34.49 -16.09
C GLU A 33 -13.89 -35.23 -16.13
N LEU A 34 -12.96 -34.77 -16.97
CA LEU A 34 -11.61 -35.33 -17.02
C LEU A 34 -10.91 -35.24 -15.66
N LEU A 35 -11.03 -34.11 -14.96
CA LEU A 35 -10.45 -33.96 -13.62
C LEU A 35 -11.10 -34.86 -12.57
N THR A 36 -12.36 -35.24 -12.71
CA THR A 36 -13.05 -36.17 -11.81
C THR A 36 -12.54 -37.61 -11.98
N MET A 37 -12.16 -37.99 -13.20
CA MET A 37 -11.66 -39.34 -13.53
C MET A 37 -10.15 -39.51 -13.25
N MET A 38 -9.47 -38.43 -12.87
CA MET A 38 -8.02 -38.40 -12.64
C MET A 38 -7.70 -38.29 -11.14
N PRO A 39 -6.55 -38.80 -10.69
CA PRO A 39 -6.13 -38.64 -9.30
C PRO A 39 -5.87 -37.17 -8.96
N GLU A 40 -5.86 -36.84 -7.67
CA GLU A 40 -5.79 -35.47 -7.20
C GLU A 40 -4.52 -34.75 -7.71
N ILE A 41 -4.73 -33.71 -8.52
CA ILE A 41 -3.65 -32.85 -9.04
C ILE A 41 -3.61 -31.57 -8.23
N THR A 42 -2.44 -31.26 -7.69
CA THR A 42 -2.18 -29.98 -7.05
C THR A 42 -2.06 -28.89 -8.10
N TRP A 43 -3.02 -27.97 -8.10
CA TRP A 43 -3.00 -26.78 -8.94
C TRP A 43 -2.44 -25.59 -8.16
N PRO A 44 -1.82 -24.61 -8.83
CA PRO A 44 -1.41 -23.38 -8.18
C PRO A 44 -2.61 -22.67 -7.56
N ALA A 45 -2.40 -22.08 -6.38
CA ALA A 45 -3.41 -21.27 -5.70
C ALA A 45 -3.84 -20.06 -6.57
N ARG A 46 -5.00 -19.49 -6.24
CA ARG A 46 -5.52 -18.30 -6.93
C ARG A 46 -4.48 -17.17 -6.89
N GLY A 47 -4.12 -16.65 -8.06
CA GLY A 47 -3.13 -15.57 -8.20
C GLY A 47 -1.67 -16.04 -8.23
N CYS A 48 -1.40 -17.34 -8.02
CA CYS A 48 -0.04 -17.89 -8.02
C CYS A 48 0.35 -18.59 -9.32
N SER A 49 -0.55 -18.67 -10.31
CA SER A 49 -0.27 -19.36 -11.56
C SER A 49 0.68 -18.56 -12.46
N ALA A 50 1.47 -19.26 -13.28
CA ALA A 50 2.50 -18.64 -14.13
C ALA A 50 1.91 -17.64 -15.15
N ASP A 51 0.70 -17.90 -15.64
CA ASP A 51 -0.07 -16.98 -16.49
C ASP A 51 -0.46 -15.69 -15.74
N HIS A 52 -0.83 -15.80 -14.45
CA HIS A 52 -1.16 -14.65 -13.62
C HIS A 52 0.08 -13.80 -13.33
N GLN A 53 1.20 -14.44 -12.97
CA GLN A 53 2.48 -13.76 -12.73
C GLN A 53 2.95 -13.04 -13.99
N ARG A 54 2.97 -13.72 -15.15
CA ARG A 54 3.32 -13.12 -16.44
C ARG A 54 2.41 -11.94 -16.78
N ALA A 55 1.10 -12.05 -16.57
CA ALA A 55 0.16 -10.95 -16.82
C ALA A 55 0.41 -9.74 -15.90
N ASN A 56 0.83 -9.97 -14.65
CA ASN A 56 1.20 -8.90 -13.73
C ASN A 56 2.54 -8.27 -14.10
N GLU A 57 3.53 -9.07 -14.51
CA GLU A 57 4.81 -8.57 -15.04
C GLU A 57 4.63 -7.70 -16.27
N GLN A 58 3.76 -8.10 -17.21
CA GLN A 58 3.43 -7.29 -18.39
C GLN A 58 2.76 -5.95 -18.04
N LYS A 59 2.09 -5.88 -16.89
CA LYS A 59 1.49 -4.64 -16.37
C LYS A 59 2.47 -3.82 -15.53
N ARG A 60 3.53 -4.45 -15.01
CA ARG A 60 4.49 -3.80 -14.12
C ARG A 60 5.19 -2.66 -14.84
N GLY A 61 5.21 -1.48 -14.24
CA GLY A 61 5.83 -0.28 -14.81
C GLY A 61 5.01 0.43 -15.89
N ARG A 62 3.86 -0.11 -16.32
CA ARG A 62 2.96 0.55 -17.26
C ARG A 62 1.85 1.26 -16.49
N CYS A 63 2.00 2.57 -16.30
CA CYS A 63 0.89 3.43 -15.88
C CYS A 63 0.21 3.98 -17.13
N THR A 64 -1.00 3.52 -17.43
CA THR A 64 -1.75 4.09 -18.55
C THR A 64 -2.18 5.53 -18.23
N PRO A 65 -2.36 6.42 -19.22
CA PRO A 65 -2.85 7.77 -18.97
C PRO A 65 -4.17 7.78 -18.17
N ALA A 66 -5.05 6.80 -18.42
CA ALA A 66 -6.30 6.64 -17.67
C ALA A 66 -6.06 6.25 -16.20
N GLN A 67 -5.05 5.43 -15.90
CA GLN A 67 -4.65 5.09 -14.54
C GLN A 67 -4.02 6.29 -13.83
N ALA A 68 -3.14 7.04 -14.50
CA ALA A 68 -2.58 8.28 -13.96
C ALA A 68 -3.69 9.29 -13.60
N ALA A 69 -4.62 9.55 -14.54
CA ALA A 69 -5.75 10.44 -14.28
C ALA A 69 -6.68 9.93 -13.17
N ALA A 70 -6.80 8.61 -12.99
CA ALA A 70 -7.57 8.03 -11.88
C ALA A 70 -6.86 8.23 -10.54
N LEU A 71 -5.52 8.14 -10.50
CA LEU A 71 -4.72 8.45 -9.32
C LEU A 71 -4.81 9.92 -8.95
N GLU A 72 -4.73 10.83 -9.91
CA GLU A 72 -4.92 12.27 -9.66
C GLU A 72 -6.30 12.56 -9.10
N ARG A 73 -7.37 12.02 -9.71
CA ARG A 73 -8.74 12.14 -9.18
C ARG A 73 -8.88 11.58 -7.77
N ALA A 74 -8.16 10.50 -7.44
CA ALA A 74 -8.16 9.95 -6.09
C ALA A 74 -7.44 10.91 -5.12
N HIS A 75 -6.30 11.48 -5.53
CA HIS A 75 -5.56 12.45 -4.75
C HIS A 75 -6.37 13.73 -4.50
N GLU A 76 -7.02 14.27 -5.52
CA GLU A 76 -7.92 15.43 -5.42
C GLU A 76 -9.02 15.19 -4.38
N ARG A 77 -9.75 14.07 -4.48
CA ARG A 77 -10.78 13.70 -3.50
C ARG A 77 -10.22 13.58 -2.08
N TRP A 78 -9.04 12.98 -1.94
CA TRP A 78 -8.38 12.82 -0.64
C TRP A 78 -8.00 14.18 -0.05
N SER A 79 -7.48 15.08 -0.87
CA SER A 79 -7.13 16.43 -0.46
C SER A 79 -8.36 17.25 -0.11
N GLU A 80 -9.45 17.13 -0.88
CA GLU A 80 -10.73 17.80 -0.62
C GLU A 80 -11.34 17.38 0.72
N SER A 81 -11.37 16.07 1.01
CA SER A 81 -11.87 15.54 2.29
C SER A 81 -11.06 16.01 3.52
N ARG A 82 -9.88 16.59 3.29
CA ARG A 82 -8.93 17.07 4.30
C ARG A 82 -8.70 18.57 4.22
N ARG A 83 -9.64 19.30 3.63
CA ARG A 83 -9.69 20.76 3.73
C ARG A 83 -10.30 21.14 5.07
N PHE A 84 -9.67 22.09 5.74
CA PHE A 84 -10.13 22.62 7.00
C PHE A 84 -10.20 24.14 6.90
N THR A 85 -11.19 24.72 7.58
CA THR A 85 -11.35 26.16 7.68
C THR A 85 -10.90 26.63 9.05
N VAL A 86 -9.94 27.56 9.10
CA VAL A 86 -9.41 28.17 10.34
C VAL A 86 -9.36 29.68 10.12
N ASP A 87 -9.99 30.45 11.00
CA ASP A 87 -10.02 31.92 10.97
C ASP A 87 -10.34 32.52 9.57
N GLY A 88 -11.28 31.88 8.85
CA GLY A 88 -11.72 32.31 7.51
C GLY A 88 -10.87 31.77 6.34
N VAL A 89 -9.75 31.11 6.62
CA VAL A 89 -8.85 30.54 5.61
C VAL A 89 -9.14 29.05 5.45
N THR A 90 -9.37 28.59 4.22
CA THR A 90 -9.68 27.18 3.94
C THR A 90 -8.59 26.53 3.11
N GLY A 91 -7.96 25.49 3.67
CA GLY A 91 -6.90 24.77 3.00
C GLY A 91 -6.58 23.43 3.67
N THR A 92 -5.62 22.71 3.11
CA THR A 92 -5.05 21.53 3.77
C THR A 92 -4.19 21.97 4.97
N ILE A 93 -3.91 21.04 5.90
CA ILE A 93 -3.03 21.35 7.05
C ILE A 93 -1.66 21.90 6.60
N ALA A 94 -1.13 21.45 5.46
CA ALA A 94 0.14 21.97 4.95
C ALA A 94 0.01 23.43 4.48
N GLU A 95 -1.02 23.73 3.70
CA GLU A 95 -1.34 25.10 3.26
C GLU A 95 -1.59 26.04 4.45
N LEU A 96 -2.31 25.57 5.47
CA LEU A 96 -2.58 26.35 6.68
C LEU A 96 -1.31 26.60 7.50
N VAL A 97 -0.41 25.61 7.60
CA VAL A 97 0.90 25.80 8.26
C VAL A 97 1.72 26.89 7.57
N GLU A 98 1.72 26.91 6.24
CA GLU A 98 2.41 27.93 5.45
C GLU A 98 1.74 29.30 5.58
N HIS A 99 0.42 29.36 5.44
CA HIS A 99 -0.35 30.60 5.51
C HIS A 99 -0.24 31.29 6.87
N PHE A 100 -0.38 30.54 7.97
CA PHE A 100 -0.26 31.08 9.32
C PHE A 100 1.19 31.14 9.83
N GLN A 101 2.18 30.81 8.98
CA GLN A 101 3.60 30.73 9.34
C GLN A 101 3.81 29.98 10.67
N SER A 102 3.18 28.80 10.78
CA SER A 102 3.09 28.07 12.03
C SER A 102 4.49 27.72 12.58
N PRO A 103 4.73 27.87 13.89
CA PRO A 103 5.98 27.47 14.52
C PRO A 103 6.19 25.94 14.54
N VAL A 104 5.25 25.15 14.01
CA VAL A 104 5.32 23.69 13.98
C VAL A 104 5.01 23.11 12.59
N HIS A 105 5.69 22.02 12.25
CA HIS A 105 5.45 21.32 10.99
C HIS A 105 4.08 20.62 10.97
N ALA A 106 3.49 20.44 9.77
CA ALA A 106 2.19 19.80 9.54
C ALA A 106 2.01 18.45 10.25
N THR A 107 3.07 17.64 10.35
CA THR A 107 3.05 16.36 11.09
C THR A 107 2.72 16.56 12.57
N THR A 108 3.26 17.61 13.19
CA THR A 108 3.00 17.94 14.60
C THR A 108 1.57 18.43 14.77
N VAL A 109 1.07 19.25 13.84
CA VAL A 109 -0.32 19.72 13.84
C VAL A 109 -1.28 18.53 13.78
N ARG A 110 -1.08 17.59 12.85
CA ARG A 110 -1.90 16.35 12.76
C ARG A 110 -1.89 15.56 14.07
N ARG A 111 -0.72 15.39 14.68
CA ARG A 111 -0.60 14.68 15.97
C ARG A 111 -1.37 15.38 17.10
N ARG A 112 -1.32 16.71 17.15
CA ARG A 112 -2.04 17.52 18.16
C ARG A 112 -3.56 17.42 17.97
N VAL A 113 -4.03 17.52 16.73
CA VAL A 113 -5.46 17.36 16.40
C VAL A 113 -5.94 15.95 16.76
N ALA A 114 -5.16 14.91 16.45
CA ALA A 114 -5.47 13.54 16.86
C ALA A 114 -5.50 13.35 18.38
N ALA A 115 -4.75 14.16 19.14
CA ALA A 115 -4.78 14.19 20.60
C ALA A 115 -5.92 15.05 21.17
N GLY A 116 -6.82 15.57 20.33
CA GLY A 116 -7.99 16.37 20.74
C GLY A 116 -7.77 17.88 20.81
N MET A 117 -6.60 18.39 20.38
CA MET A 117 -6.35 19.84 20.31
C MET A 117 -7.13 20.45 19.13
N SER A 118 -7.68 21.64 19.30
CA SER A 118 -8.31 22.36 18.18
C SER A 118 -7.28 22.62 17.07
N LEU A 119 -7.71 22.64 15.81
CA LEU A 119 -6.79 22.85 14.68
C LEU A 119 -6.09 24.23 14.77
N ARG A 120 -6.84 25.25 15.22
CA ARG A 120 -6.32 26.60 15.46
C ARG A 120 -5.20 26.61 16.50
N ASP A 121 -5.44 26.00 17.67
CA ASP A 121 -4.43 25.93 18.72
C ASP A 121 -3.24 25.07 18.31
N ALA A 122 -3.50 24.00 17.55
CA ALA A 122 -2.46 23.12 17.03
C ALA A 122 -1.51 23.85 16.07
N LEU A 123 -2.01 24.83 15.30
CA LEU A 123 -1.22 25.69 14.42
C LEU A 123 -0.44 26.76 15.20
N LEU A 124 -1.05 27.40 16.19
CA LEU A 124 -0.45 28.55 16.87
C LEU A 124 0.49 28.18 18.03
N THR A 125 0.31 27.02 18.64
CA THR A 125 1.10 26.62 19.81
C THR A 125 2.55 26.28 19.39
N PRO A 126 3.59 26.93 19.93
CA PRO A 126 4.97 26.58 19.61
C PRO A 126 5.32 25.17 20.09
N ARG A 127 6.36 24.57 19.51
CA ARG A 127 6.84 23.26 19.97
C ARG A 127 7.37 23.39 21.39
N GLN A 128 6.77 22.67 22.33
CA GLN A 128 7.36 22.55 23.67
C GLN A 128 8.70 21.81 23.55
N GLN A 129 9.75 22.38 24.12
CA GLN A 129 11.03 21.70 24.29
C GLN A 129 10.77 20.38 25.02
N PRO A 130 11.26 19.24 24.52
CA PRO A 130 11.15 17.99 25.28
C PRO A 130 11.80 18.23 26.64
N LYS A 131 11.11 17.87 27.73
CA LYS A 131 11.72 17.87 29.06
C LYS A 131 13.04 17.10 28.93
N PRO A 132 14.15 17.60 29.50
CA PRO A 132 15.42 16.90 29.40
C PRO A 132 15.19 15.47 29.86
N GLY A 133 15.31 14.52 28.92
CA GLY A 133 15.13 13.12 29.23
C GLY A 133 16.10 12.75 30.34
N ARG A 134 15.70 11.84 31.24
CA ARG A 134 16.66 11.26 32.20
C ARG A 134 17.83 10.72 31.38
N ARG A 135 19.01 11.35 31.53
CA ARG A 135 20.22 10.89 30.84
C ARG A 135 20.44 9.44 31.25
N HIS A 136 20.59 8.55 30.27
CA HIS A 136 20.85 7.15 30.57
C HIS A 136 22.16 7.04 31.36
N PRO A 137 22.24 6.17 32.40
CA PRO A 137 23.42 6.02 33.26
C PRO A 137 24.77 5.95 32.55
N TRP A 138 24.87 5.35 31.37
CA TRP A 138 26.11 5.23 30.58
C TRP A 138 26.71 6.58 30.12
N ASN A 139 25.91 7.66 30.06
CA ASN A 139 26.37 9.00 29.64
C ASN A 139 26.90 9.84 30.83
N ARG A 140 26.84 9.32 32.07
CA ARG A 140 27.28 10.03 33.28
C ARG A 140 28.77 9.87 33.56
N SER A 141 29.36 8.75 33.14
CA SER A 141 30.77 8.40 33.41
C SER A 141 31.79 9.15 32.54
N GLN A 142 31.37 9.77 31.43
CA GLN A 142 32.25 10.46 30.48
C GLN A 142 32.66 11.89 30.91
N GLN A 143 32.13 12.42 32.02
CA GLN A 143 32.37 13.79 32.49
C GLN A 143 33.27 13.90 33.72
N GLN A 144 33.69 12.78 34.33
CA GLN A 144 34.62 12.81 35.48
C GLN A 144 36.09 12.77 35.08
N VAL A 145 36.41 12.85 33.79
CA VAL A 145 37.79 12.89 33.29
C VAL A 145 37.97 14.17 32.47
N GLN A 146 37.97 15.32 33.13
CA GLN A 146 38.75 16.47 32.68
C GLN A 146 39.48 17.06 33.89
N PRO A 147 40.79 17.35 33.76
CA PRO A 147 41.62 17.93 34.83
C PRO A 147 41.23 19.37 35.16
#